data_AF-A0A436S6V1-F1
#
_entry.id   AF-A0A436S6V1-F1
#
_cell.length_a   1.000
_cell.length_b   1.000
_cell.length_c   1.000
_cell.angle_alpha   90.00
_cell.angle_beta   90.00
_cell.angle_gamma   90.00
#
_symmetry.space_group_name_H-M   'P 1'
#
loop_
_entity.id
_entity.type
_entity.pdbx_description
1 polymer ?
#
loop_
_entity_poly.entity_id
_entity_poly.type
_entity_poly.pdbx_seq_one_letter_code
_entity_poly.pdbx_strand_id
1 'polypeptide(L)'
;RARVEAGPRTGILFGRERFGLYNDEVGLADEIVTFPVDPGFSSLNIAQAVLLMSYEWMKSGLADETETNFSGPELVPANKEQLHSLFAYLENALEARGYFRPEEKKPKMVDNLRAVLTRAGFAEPELKVLRGIISSLDRFSPAMPRGDGSPGDDPRRLPAGARSRAKDEES
;
A
#
# COMPACT_ATOMS: atom_id res chain seq x y z
N ARG A 1 -12.12 -13.91 -29.86
CA ARG A 1 -12.87 -14.57 -28.78
C ARG A 1 -14.34 -14.79 -29.14
N ALA A 2 -15.13 -13.75 -29.43
CA ALA A 2 -16.54 -13.90 -29.85
C ALA A 2 -16.77 -14.92 -30.99
N ARG A 3 -15.92 -14.94 -32.04
CA ARG A 3 -15.99 -15.95 -33.11
C ARG A 3 -15.76 -17.39 -32.63
N VAL A 4 -14.93 -17.60 -31.61
CA VAL A 4 -14.71 -18.93 -31.00
C VAL A 4 -15.92 -19.34 -30.16
N GLU A 5 -16.46 -18.42 -29.37
CA GLU A 5 -17.64 -18.65 -28.54
C GLU A 5 -18.90 -18.93 -29.38
N ALA A 6 -18.97 -18.35 -30.58
CA ALA A 6 -20.03 -18.63 -31.55
C ALA A 6 -19.91 -20.02 -32.22
N GLY A 7 -18.80 -20.75 -32.05
CA GLY A 7 -18.60 -22.12 -32.55
C GLY A 7 -17.67 -22.34 -33.75
N PRO A 8 -17.42 -21.36 -34.65
CA PRO A 8 -16.41 -21.51 -35.71
C PRO A 8 -15.01 -21.84 -35.19
N ARG A 9 -14.25 -22.65 -35.96
CA ARG A 9 -12.83 -22.86 -35.70
C ARG A 9 -12.05 -21.60 -36.09
N THR A 10 -11.25 -21.09 -35.18
CA THR A 10 -10.37 -19.94 -35.44
C THR A 10 -8.92 -20.31 -35.19
N GLY A 11 -8.00 -19.66 -35.91
CA GLY A 11 -6.56 -19.77 -35.68
C GLY A 11 -5.89 -18.41 -35.81
N ILE A 12 -4.70 -18.28 -35.23
CA ILE A 12 -3.82 -17.13 -35.41
C ILE A 12 -2.63 -17.62 -36.24
N LEU A 13 -2.36 -16.93 -37.35
CA LEU A 13 -1.25 -17.25 -38.24
C LEU A 13 -0.04 -16.42 -37.83
N PHE A 14 1.10 -17.09 -37.68
CA PHE A 14 2.39 -16.43 -37.44
C PHE A 14 3.29 -16.61 -38.65
N GLY A 15 3.92 -15.51 -39.07
CA GLY A 15 4.88 -15.51 -40.16
C GLY A 15 6.21 -16.14 -39.76
N ARG A 16 7.06 -16.35 -40.76
CA ARG A 16 8.41 -16.86 -40.59
C ARG A 16 9.28 -15.78 -39.95
N GLU A 17 10.23 -16.16 -39.11
CA GLU A 17 11.00 -15.20 -38.29
C GLU A 17 11.78 -14.14 -39.10
N ARG A 18 12.26 -14.49 -40.29
CA ARG A 18 13.07 -13.57 -41.11
C ARG A 18 12.28 -12.65 -42.04
N PHE A 19 11.11 -13.06 -42.49
CA PHE A 19 10.39 -12.37 -43.56
C PHE A 19 8.86 -12.38 -43.41
N GLY A 20 8.35 -12.86 -42.29
CA GLY A 20 6.93 -12.82 -41.96
C GLY A 20 6.07 -13.77 -42.82
N LEU A 21 4.84 -13.33 -43.03
CA LEU A 21 3.88 -13.95 -43.94
C LEU A 21 4.04 -13.36 -45.34
N TYR A 22 3.80 -14.16 -46.37
CA TYR A 22 3.68 -13.68 -47.73
C TYR A 22 2.37 -12.93 -47.95
N ASN A 23 2.31 -12.06 -48.98
CA ASN A 23 1.11 -11.26 -49.26
C ASN A 23 -0.13 -12.10 -49.58
N ASP A 24 0.04 -13.24 -50.24
CA ASP A 24 -1.02 -14.21 -50.50
C ASP A 24 -1.50 -14.90 -49.21
N GLU A 25 -0.57 -15.25 -48.30
CA GLU A 25 -0.91 -15.76 -46.96
C GLU A 25 -1.68 -14.72 -46.13
N VAL A 26 -1.28 -13.45 -46.17
CA VAL A 26 -2.00 -12.33 -45.50
C VAL A 26 -3.38 -12.12 -46.11
N GLY A 27 -3.52 -12.22 -47.44
CA GLY A 27 -4.79 -12.06 -48.14
C GLY A 27 -5.84 -13.14 -47.84
N LEU A 28 -5.42 -14.27 -47.25
CA LEU A 28 -6.33 -15.33 -46.78
C LEU A 28 -6.83 -15.11 -45.35
N ALA A 29 -6.24 -14.18 -44.59
CA ALA A 29 -6.62 -13.91 -43.22
C ALA A 29 -7.86 -13.01 -43.16
N ASP A 30 -8.77 -13.30 -42.24
CA ASP A 30 -9.96 -12.46 -42.02
C ASP A 30 -9.62 -11.11 -41.37
N GLU A 31 -8.53 -11.05 -40.61
CA GLU A 31 -8.14 -9.89 -39.80
C GLU A 31 -6.61 -9.81 -39.69
N ILE A 32 -6.08 -8.59 -39.57
CA ILE A 32 -4.64 -8.34 -39.34
C ILE A 32 -4.44 -7.70 -37.98
N VAL A 33 -3.57 -8.31 -37.15
CA VAL A 33 -3.15 -7.73 -35.86
C VAL A 33 -1.78 -7.10 -36.02
N THR A 34 -1.67 -5.82 -35.65
CA THR A 34 -0.40 -5.08 -35.66
C THR A 34 -0.07 -4.60 -34.26
N PHE A 35 1.16 -4.84 -33.81
CA PHE A 35 1.64 -4.36 -32.52
C PHE A 35 2.20 -2.94 -32.64
N PRO A 36 1.97 -2.05 -31.66
CA PRO A 36 2.59 -0.74 -31.59
C PRO A 36 4.06 -0.88 -31.15
N VAL A 37 4.93 -1.22 -32.10
CA VAL A 37 6.37 -1.37 -31.90
C VAL A 37 7.12 -0.13 -32.38
N ASP A 38 8.39 0.00 -31.97
CA ASP A 38 9.25 1.06 -32.48
C ASP A 38 9.36 0.98 -34.01
N PRO A 39 9.02 2.05 -34.77
CA PRO A 39 9.16 2.07 -36.22
C PRO A 39 10.59 1.78 -36.71
N GLY A 40 11.62 2.11 -35.92
CA GLY A 40 13.02 1.82 -36.22
C GLY A 40 13.43 0.36 -35.98
N PHE A 41 12.62 -0.41 -35.24
CA PHE A 41 12.81 -1.82 -34.96
C PHE A 41 11.46 -2.55 -34.88
N SER A 42 10.78 -2.62 -36.02
CA SER A 42 9.38 -3.06 -36.09
C SER A 42 9.18 -4.57 -36.16
N SER A 43 10.26 -5.35 -36.14
CA SER A 43 10.21 -6.80 -36.20
C SER A 43 10.39 -7.40 -34.81
N LEU A 44 9.32 -8.00 -34.28
CA LEU A 44 9.39 -8.83 -33.07
C LEU A 44 9.87 -10.23 -33.42
N ASN A 45 10.59 -10.85 -32.49
CA ASN A 45 10.86 -12.28 -32.58
C ASN A 45 9.54 -13.07 -32.52
N ILE A 46 9.46 -14.17 -33.26
CA ILE A 46 8.23 -14.97 -33.37
C ILE A 46 7.71 -15.46 -32.02
N ALA A 47 8.58 -15.88 -31.11
CA ALA A 47 8.17 -16.34 -29.79
C ALA A 47 7.58 -15.21 -28.94
N GLN A 48 8.07 -13.98 -29.12
CA GLN A 48 7.50 -12.79 -28.46
C GLN A 48 6.11 -12.48 -29.01
N ALA A 49 5.92 -12.54 -30.33
CA ALA A 49 4.61 -12.33 -30.95
C ALA A 49 3.60 -13.41 -30.47
N VAL A 50 4.01 -14.67 -30.39
CA VAL A 50 3.17 -15.77 -29.88
C VAL A 50 2.82 -15.55 -28.40
N LEU A 51 3.78 -15.14 -27.58
CA LEU A 51 3.57 -14.84 -26.16
C LEU A 51 2.56 -13.70 -25.99
N LEU A 52 2.74 -12.58 -26.71
CA LEU A 52 1.84 -11.43 -26.65
C LEU A 52 0.42 -11.82 -27.07
N MET A 53 0.25 -12.52 -28.19
CA MET A 53 -1.07 -12.95 -28.63
C MET A 53 -1.73 -13.92 -27.66
N SER A 54 -0.96 -14.83 -27.05
CA SER A 54 -1.47 -15.78 -26.06
C SER A 54 -1.87 -15.08 -24.76
N TYR A 55 -1.08 -14.08 -24.33
CA TYR A 55 -1.35 -13.25 -23.17
C TYR A 55 -2.62 -12.42 -23.39
N GLU A 56 -2.72 -11.67 -24.49
CA GLU A 56 -3.91 -10.86 -24.83
C GLU A 56 -5.15 -11.74 -25.04
N TRP A 57 -4.97 -12.92 -25.64
CA TRP A 57 -6.06 -13.89 -25.74
C TRP A 57 -6.56 -14.30 -24.36
N MET A 58 -5.68 -14.71 -23.44
CA MET A 58 -6.08 -15.08 -22.08
C MET A 58 -6.75 -13.91 -21.36
N LYS A 59 -6.11 -12.74 -21.39
CA LYS A 59 -6.55 -11.50 -20.75
C LYS A 59 -7.95 -11.08 -21.19
N SER A 60 -8.26 -11.18 -22.49
CA SER A 60 -9.59 -10.86 -23.04
C SER A 60 -10.74 -11.74 -22.52
N GLY A 61 -10.43 -12.80 -21.77
CA GLY A 61 -11.42 -13.68 -21.14
C GLY A 61 -11.56 -13.51 -19.63
N LEU A 62 -10.74 -12.67 -19.01
CA LEU A 62 -10.84 -12.42 -17.58
C LEU A 62 -12.06 -11.54 -17.29
N ALA A 63 -12.73 -11.82 -16.17
CA ALA A 63 -13.77 -10.93 -15.66
C ALA A 63 -13.16 -9.64 -15.09
N ASP A 64 -11.95 -9.75 -14.52
CA ASP A 64 -11.13 -8.66 -14.02
C ASP A 64 -9.68 -8.85 -14.50
N GLU A 65 -9.11 -7.84 -15.18
CA GLU A 65 -7.73 -7.89 -15.71
C GLU A 65 -6.66 -8.01 -14.61
N THR A 66 -7.01 -7.67 -13.37
CA THR A 66 -6.11 -7.74 -12.21
C THR A 66 -6.17 -9.08 -11.47
N GLU A 67 -7.06 -9.98 -11.89
CA GLU A 67 -7.19 -11.33 -11.36
C GLU A 67 -5.95 -12.15 -11.76
N THR A 68 -5.02 -12.27 -10.83
CA THR A 68 -3.78 -13.03 -10.99
C THR A 68 -3.72 -14.14 -9.95
N ASN A 69 -2.94 -15.19 -10.21
CA ASN A 69 -2.77 -16.31 -9.27
C ASN A 69 -2.21 -15.89 -7.90
N PHE A 70 -1.61 -14.70 -7.81
CA PHE A 70 -1.05 -14.14 -6.59
C PHE A 70 -1.46 -12.68 -6.44
N SER A 71 -2.45 -12.41 -5.59
CA SER A 71 -2.72 -11.07 -5.08
C SER A 71 -2.08 -10.89 -3.71
N GLY A 72 -1.51 -9.71 -3.47
CA GLY A 72 -1.10 -9.32 -2.12
C GLY A 72 -2.31 -9.23 -1.18
N PRO A 73 -2.10 -9.22 0.14
CA PRO A 73 -3.20 -9.03 1.07
C PRO A 73 -3.92 -7.71 0.79
N GLU A 74 -5.26 -7.77 0.73
CA GLU A 74 -6.08 -6.58 0.56
C GLU A 74 -5.95 -5.70 1.81
N LEU A 75 -5.22 -4.59 1.68
CA LEU A 75 -5.05 -3.62 2.74
C LEU A 75 -6.19 -2.61 2.67
N VAL A 76 -7.25 -2.88 3.43
CA VAL A 76 -8.36 -1.94 3.57
C VAL A 76 -7.90 -0.71 4.35
N PRO A 77 -8.12 0.52 3.82
CA PRO A 77 -7.79 1.74 4.54
C PRO A 77 -8.46 1.77 5.92
N ALA A 78 -7.70 2.21 6.92
CA ALA A 78 -8.24 2.42 8.26
C ALA A 78 -9.38 3.43 8.23
N ASN A 79 -10.35 3.24 9.12
CA ASN A 79 -11.46 4.18 9.20
C ASN A 79 -11.00 5.53 9.81
N LYS A 80 -11.81 6.58 9.62
CA LYS A 80 -11.48 7.93 10.12
C LYS A 80 -11.32 7.98 11.64
N GLU A 81 -12.03 7.14 12.39
CA GLU A 81 -11.96 7.10 13.85
C GLU A 81 -10.58 6.61 14.32
N GLN A 82 -10.04 5.56 13.70
CA GLN A 82 -8.72 5.02 13.99
C GLN A 82 -7.62 6.04 13.69
N LEU A 83 -7.76 6.77 12.59
CA LEU A 83 -6.85 7.84 12.18
C LEU A 83 -6.91 9.03 13.15
N HIS A 84 -8.11 9.51 13.50
CA HIS A 84 -8.28 10.60 14.47
C HIS A 84 -7.75 10.22 15.86
N SER A 85 -7.93 8.96 16.27
CA SER A 85 -7.36 8.44 17.50
C SER A 85 -5.82 8.43 17.48
N LEU A 86 -5.19 8.18 16.32
CA LEU A 86 -3.75 8.36 16.16
C LEU A 86 -3.35 9.84 16.28
N PHE A 87 -4.11 10.77 15.68
CA PHE A 87 -3.84 12.20 15.79
C PHE A 87 -3.87 12.70 17.23
N ALA A 88 -4.93 12.36 17.96
CA ALA A 88 -5.03 12.75 19.37
C ALA A 88 -3.85 12.21 20.20
N TYR A 89 -3.44 10.96 19.95
CA TYR A 89 -2.30 10.38 20.66
C TYR A 89 -0.98 11.10 20.34
N LEU A 90 -0.73 11.36 19.05
CA LEU A 90 0.49 12.01 18.59
C LEU A 90 0.55 13.48 19.02
N GLU A 91 -0.56 14.22 18.91
CA GLU A 91 -0.66 15.61 19.36
C GLU A 91 -0.34 15.72 20.86
N ASN A 92 -0.92 14.85 21.70
CA ASN A 92 -0.63 14.84 23.14
C ASN A 92 0.85 14.55 23.43
N ALA A 93 1.44 13.56 22.74
CA ALA A 93 2.86 13.22 22.92
C ALA A 93 3.78 14.37 22.49
N LEU A 94 3.50 15.01 21.36
CA LEU A 94 4.28 16.14 20.86
C LEU A 94 4.13 17.40 21.71
N GLU A 95 2.93 17.65 22.23
CA GLU A 95 2.64 18.77 23.13
C GLU A 95 3.42 18.63 24.45
N ALA A 96 3.41 17.44 25.06
CA ALA A 96 4.20 17.16 26.26
C ALA A 96 5.72 17.37 26.06
N ARG A 97 6.21 17.28 24.83
CA ARG A 97 7.62 17.49 24.45
C ARG A 97 7.90 18.92 23.96
N GLY A 98 6.90 19.80 23.94
CA GLY A 98 7.06 21.20 23.55
C GLY A 98 7.27 21.43 22.06
N TYR A 99 6.86 20.49 21.20
CA TYR A 99 7.03 20.59 19.74
C TYR A 99 6.27 21.77 19.13
N PHE A 100 5.07 22.07 19.64
CA PHE A 100 4.20 23.11 19.09
C PHE A 100 4.57 24.52 19.60
N ARG A 101 5.77 25.00 19.27
CA ARG A 101 6.21 26.36 19.61
C ARG A 101 6.69 27.16 18.41
N PRO A 102 6.41 28.48 18.36
CA PRO A 102 5.65 29.26 19.35
C PRO A 102 4.13 29.01 19.25
N GLU A 103 3.38 29.31 20.32
CA GLU A 103 1.97 28.90 20.49
C GLU A 103 1.07 29.43 19.37
N GLU A 104 1.36 30.61 18.82
CA GLU A 104 0.58 31.22 17.75
C GLU A 104 0.62 30.39 16.45
N LYS A 105 1.65 29.57 16.27
CA LYS A 105 1.80 28.68 15.10
C LYS A 105 1.22 27.29 15.32
N LYS A 106 0.86 26.92 16.56
CA LYS A 106 0.36 25.60 16.91
C LYS A 106 -0.79 25.12 16.02
N PRO A 107 -1.86 25.91 15.74
CA PRO A 107 -2.96 25.46 14.89
C PRO A 107 -2.49 25.02 13.50
N LYS A 108 -1.64 25.82 12.85
CA LYS A 108 -1.08 25.51 11.52
C LYS A 108 -0.16 24.29 11.54
N MET A 109 0.59 24.09 12.63
CA MET A 109 1.46 22.92 12.78
C MET A 109 0.64 21.62 12.93
N VAL A 110 -0.46 21.66 13.69
CA VAL A 110 -1.40 20.54 13.83
C VAL A 110 -2.06 20.22 12.49
N ASP A 111 -2.54 21.22 11.76
CA ASP A 111 -3.16 21.01 10.45
C ASP A 111 -2.19 20.37 9.46
N ASN A 112 -0.94 20.83 9.42
CA ASN A 112 0.10 20.24 8.58
C ASN A 112 0.39 18.79 8.96
N LEU A 113 0.47 18.49 10.27
CA LEU A 113 0.69 17.14 10.76
C LEU A 113 -0.44 16.19 10.33
N ARG A 114 -1.69 16.61 10.49
CA ARG A 114 -2.88 15.85 10.07
C ARG A 114 -2.90 15.66 8.55
N ALA A 115 -2.57 16.70 7.78
CA ALA A 115 -2.53 16.62 6.32
C ALA A 115 -1.51 15.60 5.79
N VAL A 116 -0.32 15.56 6.39
CA VAL A 116 0.73 14.58 6.02
C VAL A 116 0.26 13.16 6.29
N LEU A 117 -0.31 12.90 7.47
CA LEU A 117 -0.71 11.55 7.88
C LEU A 117 -2.02 11.08 7.21
N THR A 118 -2.89 11.99 6.80
CA THR A 118 -4.13 11.63 6.07
C THR A 118 -3.83 11.23 4.63
N ARG A 119 -2.83 11.85 3.97
CA ARG A 119 -2.49 11.57 2.57
C ARG A 119 -2.07 10.13 2.32
N ALA A 120 -1.47 9.48 3.31
CA ALA A 120 -0.88 8.15 3.17
C ALA A 120 -1.90 7.01 3.06
N GLY A 121 -3.17 7.22 3.44
CA GLY A 121 -4.21 6.18 3.29
C GLY A 121 -3.95 4.89 4.08
N PHE A 122 -3.33 5.00 5.26
CA PHE A 122 -2.88 3.85 6.06
C PHE A 122 -3.98 2.82 6.34
N ALA A 123 -3.62 1.54 6.28
CA ALA A 123 -4.43 0.44 6.79
C ALA A 123 -4.34 0.33 8.33
N GLU A 124 -5.29 -0.38 8.93
CA GLU A 124 -5.31 -0.56 10.40
C GLU A 124 -4.01 -1.16 10.98
N PRO A 125 -3.39 -2.19 10.37
CA PRO A 125 -2.12 -2.73 10.87
C PRO A 125 -1.00 -1.68 10.88
N GLU A 126 -0.96 -0.80 9.88
CA GLU A 126 0.05 0.25 9.75
C GLU A 126 -0.14 1.31 10.84
N LEU A 127 -1.40 1.71 11.11
CA LEU A 127 -1.71 2.60 12.23
C LEU A 127 -1.28 2.00 13.58
N LYS A 128 -1.43 0.68 13.77
CA LYS A 128 -0.95 0.00 15.00
C LYS A 128 0.58 0.08 15.13
N VAL A 129 1.31 -0.11 14.03
CA VAL A 129 2.77 0.04 14.01
C VAL A 129 3.17 1.48 14.35
N LEU A 130 2.55 2.48 13.73
CA LEU A 130 2.80 3.89 14.01
C LEU A 130 2.55 4.23 15.49
N ARG A 131 1.44 3.75 16.07
CA ARG A 131 1.17 3.92 17.51
C ARG A 131 2.26 3.26 18.37
N GLY A 132 2.73 2.08 17.98
CA GLY A 132 3.83 1.38 18.66
C GLY A 132 5.13 2.19 18.66
N ILE A 133 5.49 2.77 17.52
CA ILE A 133 6.66 3.64 17.37
C ILE A 133 6.54 4.87 18.27
N ILE A 134 5.42 5.60 18.17
CA ILE A 134 5.16 6.81 18.97
C ILE A 134 5.19 6.47 20.46
N SER A 135 4.55 5.36 20.87
CA SER A 135 4.56 4.90 22.26
C SER A 135 5.95 4.55 22.75
N SER A 136 6.81 3.98 21.90
CA SER A 136 8.19 3.71 22.27
C SER A 136 8.98 5.00 22.47
N LEU A 137 8.85 5.97 21.57
CA LEU A 137 9.54 7.26 21.67
C LEU A 137 9.00 8.14 22.80
N ASP A 138 7.72 8.03 23.11
CA ASP A 138 7.08 8.78 24.19
C ASP A 138 7.52 8.25 25.56
N ARG A 139 7.64 6.92 25.70
CA ARG A 139 7.95 6.24 26.98
C ARG A 139 9.43 6.10 27.26
N PHE A 140 10.26 5.93 26.24
CA PHE A 140 11.68 5.63 26.39
C PHE A 140 12.52 6.75 25.81
N SER A 141 13.63 7.06 26.47
CA SER A 141 14.61 8.01 25.96
C SER A 141 15.88 7.26 25.55
N PRO A 142 16.75 7.84 24.71
CA PRO A 142 18.06 7.24 24.43
C PRO A 142 18.88 6.94 25.69
N ALA A 143 18.68 7.72 26.77
CA ALA A 143 19.36 7.52 28.05
C ALA A 143 18.70 6.46 28.95
N MET A 144 17.46 6.04 28.65
CA MET A 144 16.72 5.00 29.35
C MET A 144 15.96 4.15 28.31
N PRO A 145 16.64 3.22 27.64
CA PRO A 145 16.05 2.40 26.61
C PRO A 145 15.09 1.36 27.19
N ARG A 146 14.19 0.86 26.34
CA ARG A 146 13.21 -0.14 26.72
C ARG A 146 13.90 -1.43 27.18
N GLY A 147 13.65 -1.82 28.43
CA GLY A 147 14.21 -3.04 29.03
C GLY A 147 15.42 -2.82 29.94
N ASP A 148 15.87 -1.57 30.10
CA ASP A 148 17.03 -1.22 30.94
C ASP A 148 16.66 -0.88 32.41
N GLY A 149 15.36 -0.91 32.75
CA GLY A 149 14.83 -0.58 34.09
C GLY A 149 14.13 -1.76 34.76
N SER A 150 14.30 -1.89 36.08
CA SER A 150 13.52 -2.85 36.90
C SER A 150 12.05 -2.44 36.97
N PRO A 151 11.10 -3.32 37.35
CA PRO A 151 9.65 -3.03 37.43
C PRO A 151 9.28 -2.01 38.53
N GLY A 152 9.75 -0.77 38.41
CA GLY A 152 9.62 0.33 39.37
C GLY A 152 10.01 1.69 38.79
N ASP A 153 10.77 1.72 37.68
CA ASP A 153 11.33 2.94 37.09
C ASP A 153 10.41 3.66 36.08
N ASP A 154 9.13 3.27 35.97
CA ASP A 154 8.18 4.08 35.20
C ASP A 154 7.89 5.37 35.99
N PRO A 155 8.29 6.56 35.50
CA PRO A 155 8.09 7.82 36.22
C PRO A 155 6.59 8.16 36.44
N ARG A 156 5.66 7.37 35.87
CA ARG A 156 4.21 7.48 36.08
C ARG A 156 3.61 6.39 36.98
N ARG A 157 4.37 5.41 37.45
CA ARG A 157 3.93 4.47 38.49
C ARG A 157 4.13 5.14 39.86
N LEU A 158 3.08 5.69 40.44
CA LEU A 158 3.07 6.01 41.87
C LEU A 158 3.39 4.71 42.67
N PRO A 159 4.30 4.75 43.66
CA PRO A 159 4.60 3.58 44.47
C PRO A 159 3.33 3.12 45.20
N ALA A 160 3.15 1.80 45.28
CA ALA A 160 1.93 1.17 45.83
C ALA A 160 1.58 1.62 47.27
N GLY A 161 2.52 2.23 48.01
CA GLY A 161 2.31 2.81 49.34
C GLY A 161 1.63 4.17 49.38
N ALA A 162 1.45 4.89 48.27
CA ALA A 162 0.80 6.21 48.26
C ALA A 162 -0.75 6.13 48.27
N ARG A 163 -1.34 4.96 48.01
CA ARG A 163 -2.81 4.79 48.03
C ARG A 163 -3.39 4.48 49.40
N SER A 164 -2.59 4.15 50.41
CA SER A 164 -3.11 3.90 51.77
C SER A 164 -3.19 5.17 52.63
N ARG A 165 -2.33 6.17 52.41
CA ARG A 165 -2.36 7.42 53.19
C ARG A 165 -3.56 8.32 52.89
N ALA A 166 -4.17 8.20 51.71
CA ALA A 166 -5.36 8.97 51.36
C ALA A 166 -6.66 8.40 51.97
N LYS A 167 -6.65 7.19 52.53
CA LYS A 167 -7.83 6.60 53.20
C LYS A 167 -7.87 6.82 54.71
N ASP A 168 -6.74 7.14 55.35
CA ASP A 168 -6.65 7.38 56.79
C ASP A 168 -6.84 8.86 57.17
N GLU A 169 -6.81 9.78 56.20
CA GLU A 169 -7.07 11.23 56.42
C GLU A 169 -8.54 11.63 56.18
N GLU A 170 -9.40 10.69 55.76
CA GLU A 170 -10.83 10.94 55.45
C GLU A 170 -11.79 10.22 56.41
N SER A 171 -11.30 9.79 57.60
CA SER A 171 -12.10 9.10 58.62
C SER A 171 -12.07 9.77 59.99
#